data_AF-A0A7S2FLA4-F1
#
_entry.id   AF-A0A7S2FLA4-F1
#
_cell.length_a   1.000
_cell.length_b   1.000
_cell.length_c   1.000
_cell.angle_alpha   90.00
_cell.angle_beta   90.00
_cell.angle_gamma   90.00
#
_symmetry.space_group_name_H-M   'P 1'
#
loop_
_entity.id
_entity.type
_entity.pdbx_description
1 polymer ?
#
loop_
_entity_poly.entity_id
_entity_poly.type
_entity_poly.pdbx_seq_one_letter_code
_entity_poly.pdbx_strand_id
1 'polypeptide(L)'
;RLTAPSDRSSTCLYFSLDGAPPVTDPLLVLNGEGVNSDRPVNNVCFPSAVAPKYAPEGKSLASVTVVGLADGVSDEALASSCKTQLEGWFGESVKEWNFLRSYRIKHSQPGQTPPNGNRFERHPEVAEGMYCCGDHTGTATLNGAMESGSRTANVVIKQYSAEGKAKAGQATALSR
;
A
#
# COMPACT_ATOMS: atom_id res chain seq x y z
N ARG A 1 8.86 23.54 -7.52
CA ARG A 1 8.04 22.50 -8.20
C ARG A 1 8.08 21.26 -7.32
N LEU A 2 6.92 20.71 -6.97
CA LEU A 2 6.85 19.39 -6.33
C LEU A 2 7.30 18.34 -7.34
N THR A 3 8.36 17.61 -7.03
CA THR A 3 8.81 16.46 -7.82
C THR A 3 8.03 15.25 -7.35
N ALA A 4 7.43 14.50 -8.27
CA ALA A 4 6.78 13.24 -7.92
C ALA A 4 7.81 12.30 -7.27
N PRO A 5 7.47 11.62 -6.15
CA PRO A 5 8.34 10.62 -5.58
C PRO A 5 8.53 9.48 -6.57
N SER A 6 9.66 8.78 -6.49
CA SER A 6 9.75 7.46 -7.10
C SER A 6 8.72 6.53 -6.46
N ASP A 7 8.33 5.47 -7.16
CA ASP A 7 7.31 4.55 -6.73
C ASP A 7 7.68 3.10 -7.05
N ARG A 8 6.87 2.19 -6.50
CA ARG A 8 6.83 0.78 -6.84
C ARG A 8 5.41 0.46 -7.28
N SER A 9 5.31 -0.46 -8.24
CA SER A 9 4.06 -1.05 -8.66
C SER A 9 3.91 -2.46 -8.10
N SER A 10 2.66 -2.90 -7.97
CA SER A 10 2.32 -4.26 -7.55
C SER A 10 1.00 -4.70 -8.15
N THR A 11 0.86 -6.00 -8.33
CA THR A 11 -0.37 -6.65 -8.75
C THR A 11 -0.84 -7.58 -7.65
N CYS A 12 -2.08 -7.42 -7.19
CA CYS A 12 -2.70 -8.31 -6.22
C CYS A 12 -3.75 -9.18 -6.93
N LEU A 13 -3.71 -10.49 -6.68
CA LEU A 13 -4.67 -11.46 -7.20
C LEU A 13 -5.43 -12.09 -6.04
N TYR A 14 -6.74 -12.17 -6.18
CA TYR A 14 -7.61 -12.84 -5.21
C TYR A 14 -8.14 -14.15 -5.75
N PHE A 15 -8.14 -15.18 -4.91
CA PHE A 15 -8.70 -16.48 -5.21
C PHE A 15 -9.68 -16.92 -4.11
N SER A 16 -10.78 -17.54 -4.51
CA SER A 16 -11.67 -18.26 -3.59
C SER A 16 -11.23 -19.72 -3.50
N LEU A 17 -11.23 -20.22 -2.28
CA LEU A 17 -11.00 -21.62 -1.94
C LEU A 17 -12.26 -22.18 -1.29
N ASP A 18 -12.55 -23.45 -1.51
CA ASP A 18 -13.57 -24.17 -0.74
C ASP A 18 -12.93 -24.75 0.52
N GLY A 19 -13.58 -24.55 1.67
CA GLY A 19 -13.11 -25.00 2.97
C GLY A 19 -12.00 -24.14 3.58
N ALA A 20 -11.19 -24.79 4.42
CA ALA A 20 -10.08 -24.16 5.13
C ALA A 20 -8.90 -23.87 4.19
N PRO A 21 -8.15 -22.77 4.39
CA PRO A 21 -6.96 -22.50 3.61
C PRO A 21 -5.81 -23.45 4.01
N PRO A 22 -4.78 -23.64 3.16
CA PRO A 22 -3.60 -24.43 3.50
C PRO A 22 -2.83 -23.90 4.72
N VAL A 23 -2.93 -22.60 5.02
CA VAL A 23 -2.36 -21.97 6.21
C VAL A 23 -3.49 -21.33 7.00
N THR A 24 -3.82 -21.93 8.16
CA THR A 24 -4.93 -21.49 9.02
C THR A 24 -4.54 -20.45 10.05
N ASP A 25 -3.25 -20.30 10.33
CA ASP A 25 -2.74 -19.24 11.20
C ASP A 25 -2.75 -17.88 10.45
N PRO A 26 -2.94 -16.75 11.17
CA PRO A 26 -2.96 -15.41 10.58
C PRO A 26 -1.56 -14.94 10.19
N LEU A 27 -0.96 -15.60 9.19
CA LEU A 27 0.42 -15.41 8.76
C LEU A 27 0.51 -14.88 7.33
N LEU A 28 1.63 -14.20 7.05
CA LEU A 28 2.06 -13.82 5.71
C LEU A 28 3.14 -14.81 5.24
N VAL A 29 2.87 -15.56 4.18
CA VAL A 29 3.83 -16.49 3.58
C VAL A 29 4.68 -15.72 2.57
N LEU A 30 5.99 -15.73 2.76
CA LEU A 30 6.95 -15.00 1.94
C LEU A 30 7.68 -15.94 0.98
N ASN A 31 7.87 -15.49 -0.27
CA ASN A 31 8.71 -16.21 -1.22
C ASN A 31 10.20 -16.05 -0.87
N GLY A 32 10.86 -17.16 -0.49
CA GLY A 32 12.31 -17.20 -0.25
C GLY A 32 13.16 -17.59 -1.48
N GLU A 33 12.53 -18.02 -2.58
CA GLU A 33 13.16 -18.56 -3.77
C GLU A 33 13.53 -17.49 -4.81
N GLY A 34 13.12 -16.25 -4.56
CA GLY A 34 13.21 -15.13 -5.51
C GLY A 34 12.06 -15.13 -6.53
N VAL A 35 11.89 -13.98 -7.17
CA VAL A 35 10.80 -13.73 -8.14
C VAL A 35 11.37 -13.66 -9.55
N ASN A 36 10.72 -14.35 -10.49
CA ASN A 36 10.98 -14.23 -11.93
C ASN A 36 9.68 -14.39 -12.73
N SER A 37 9.74 -14.38 -14.06
CA SER A 37 8.56 -14.47 -14.93
C SER A 37 7.75 -15.75 -14.73
N ASP A 38 8.40 -16.86 -14.38
CA ASP A 38 7.75 -18.18 -14.23
C ASP A 38 7.32 -18.44 -12.78
N ARG A 39 7.88 -17.67 -11.84
CA ARG A 39 7.60 -17.70 -10.40
C ARG A 39 7.26 -16.29 -9.91
N PRO A 40 6.08 -15.75 -10.27
CA PRO A 40 5.74 -14.34 -10.05
C PRO A 40 5.34 -14.02 -8.61
N VAL A 41 4.99 -15.01 -7.78
CA VAL A 41 4.48 -14.79 -6.43
C VAL A 41 5.58 -14.24 -5.53
N ASN A 42 5.34 -13.07 -4.95
CA ASN A 42 6.21 -12.47 -3.93
C ASN A 42 5.78 -12.88 -2.52
N ASN A 43 4.47 -12.89 -2.26
CA ASN A 43 3.90 -13.37 -1.01
C ASN A 43 2.44 -13.79 -1.21
N VAL A 44 1.92 -14.55 -0.25
CA VAL A 44 0.51 -14.93 -0.15
C VAL A 44 0.05 -14.87 1.30
N CYS A 45 -1.17 -14.43 1.52
CA CYS A 45 -1.84 -14.56 2.81
C CYS A 45 -3.29 -15.02 2.61
N PHE A 46 -3.91 -15.45 3.71
CA PHE A 46 -5.30 -15.89 3.73
C PHE A 46 -6.10 -14.98 4.66
N PRO A 47 -6.67 -13.86 4.17
CA PRO A 47 -7.32 -12.87 5.03
C PRO A 47 -8.46 -13.45 5.89
N SER A 48 -9.15 -14.49 5.42
CA SER A 48 -10.21 -15.18 6.18
C SER A 48 -9.69 -15.90 7.44
N ALA A 49 -8.40 -16.20 7.52
CA ALA A 49 -7.76 -16.71 8.75
C ALA A 49 -7.60 -15.62 9.83
N VAL A 50 -7.52 -14.35 9.43
CA VAL A 50 -7.48 -13.20 10.36
C VAL A 50 -8.89 -12.83 10.81
N ALA A 51 -9.82 -12.74 9.87
CA ALA A 51 -11.21 -12.39 10.13
C ALA A 51 -12.13 -13.27 9.26
N PRO A 52 -12.89 -14.21 9.87
CA PRO A 52 -13.73 -15.15 9.11
C PRO A 52 -14.71 -14.48 8.13
N LYS A 53 -15.18 -13.27 8.45
CA LYS A 53 -16.11 -12.50 7.61
C LYS A 53 -15.51 -11.96 6.30
N TYR A 54 -14.21 -12.12 6.07
CA TYR A 54 -13.59 -11.78 4.79
C TYR A 54 -13.86 -12.80 3.67
N ALA A 55 -14.48 -13.94 4.00
CA ALA A 55 -15.00 -14.89 3.03
C ALA A 55 -16.43 -15.33 3.41
N PRO A 56 -17.24 -15.79 2.44
CA PRO A 56 -18.50 -16.47 2.74
C PRO A 56 -18.30 -17.74 3.56
N GLU A 57 -19.37 -18.21 4.21
CA GLU A 57 -19.34 -19.48 4.93
C GLU A 57 -18.90 -20.65 4.03
N GLY A 58 -18.05 -21.52 4.57
CA GLY A 58 -17.49 -22.66 3.84
C GLY A 58 -16.44 -22.30 2.80
N LYS A 59 -16.02 -21.02 2.71
CA LYS A 59 -14.97 -20.56 1.78
C LYS A 59 -13.85 -19.85 2.50
N SER A 60 -12.69 -19.80 1.84
CA SER A 60 -11.54 -19.00 2.25
C SER A 60 -11.08 -18.09 1.12
N LEU A 61 -10.46 -16.97 1.48
CA LEU A 61 -9.90 -16.01 0.55
C LEU A 61 -8.37 -16.12 0.57
N ALA A 62 -7.75 -16.27 -0.59
CA ALA A 62 -6.31 -16.07 -0.75
C ALA A 62 -6.04 -14.72 -1.44
N SER A 63 -5.04 -14.01 -0.94
CA SER A 63 -4.50 -12.78 -1.51
C SER A 63 -3.05 -13.02 -1.90
N VAL A 64 -2.76 -12.95 -3.19
CA VAL A 64 -1.44 -13.23 -3.77
C VAL A 64 -0.85 -11.95 -4.32
N THR A 65 0.35 -11.59 -3.89
CA THR A 65 1.04 -10.39 -4.34
C THR A 65 2.12 -10.73 -5.36
N VAL A 66 2.13 -10.01 -6.47
CA VAL A 66 3.17 -9.98 -7.49
C VAL A 66 3.79 -8.59 -7.51
N VAL A 67 5.13 -8.50 -7.54
CA VAL A 67 5.83 -7.22 -7.66
C VAL A 67 5.80 -6.77 -9.11
N GLY A 68 5.46 -5.50 -9.35
CA GLY A 68 5.29 -4.96 -10.69
C GLY A 68 3.86 -5.04 -11.24
N LEU A 69 3.69 -4.60 -12.49
CA LEU A 69 2.41 -4.59 -13.18
C LEU A 69 2.14 -5.86 -13.98
N ALA A 70 3.14 -6.73 -14.21
CA ALA A 70 3.04 -7.87 -15.13
C ALA A 70 2.51 -7.48 -16.53
N ASP A 71 3.07 -6.42 -17.11
CA ASP A 71 2.63 -5.86 -18.38
C ASP A 71 2.67 -6.88 -19.53
N GLY A 72 1.66 -6.83 -20.39
CA GLY A 72 1.53 -7.75 -21.53
C GLY A 72 1.02 -9.15 -21.18
N VAL A 73 0.74 -9.45 -19.92
CA VAL A 73 0.18 -10.73 -19.46
C VAL A 73 -1.29 -10.53 -19.05
N SER A 74 -2.21 -11.36 -19.54
CA SER A 74 -3.62 -11.30 -19.10
C SER A 74 -3.77 -11.69 -17.63
N ASP A 75 -4.89 -11.32 -17.02
CA ASP A 75 -5.15 -11.66 -15.62
C ASP A 75 -5.27 -13.17 -15.41
N GLU A 76 -5.90 -13.87 -16.35
CA GLU A 76 -6.06 -15.33 -16.31
C GLU A 76 -4.72 -16.05 -16.47
N ALA A 77 -3.86 -15.56 -17.37
CA ALA A 77 -2.52 -16.11 -17.57
C ALA A 77 -1.65 -15.90 -16.32
N LEU A 78 -1.70 -14.70 -15.73
CA LEU A 78 -0.99 -14.39 -14.48
C LEU A 78 -1.51 -15.24 -13.32
N ALA A 79 -2.84 -15.40 -13.21
CA ALA A 79 -3.47 -16.24 -12.21
C ALA A 79 -3.07 -17.70 -12.35
N SER A 80 -3.01 -18.22 -13.58
CA SER A 80 -2.55 -19.58 -13.88
C SER A 80 -1.09 -19.78 -13.45
N SER A 81 -0.20 -18.85 -13.81
CA SER A 81 1.21 -18.88 -13.39
C SER A 81 1.37 -18.84 -11.86
N CYS A 82 0.60 -17.99 -11.17
CA CYS A 82 0.58 -17.96 -9.71
C CYS A 82 0.11 -19.30 -9.12
N LYS A 83 -0.96 -19.89 -9.66
CA LYS A 83 -1.46 -21.20 -9.20
C LYS A 83 -0.43 -22.30 -9.40
N THR A 84 0.25 -22.36 -10.54
CA THR A 84 1.33 -23.33 -10.80
C THR A 84 2.45 -23.22 -9.78
N GLN A 85 2.87 -22.00 -9.44
CA GLN A 85 3.89 -21.80 -8.41
C GLN A 85 3.38 -22.22 -7.02
N LEU A 86 2.16 -21.79 -6.66
CA LEU A 86 1.57 -22.08 -5.35
C LEU A 86 1.25 -23.57 -5.15
N GLU A 87 0.98 -24.32 -6.21
CA GLU A 87 0.86 -25.78 -6.17
C GLU A 87 2.16 -26.42 -5.62
N GLY A 88 3.33 -25.88 -5.98
CA GLY A 88 4.60 -26.33 -5.43
C GLY A 88 4.73 -26.08 -3.91
N TRP A 89 3.99 -25.12 -3.36
CA TRP A 89 4.06 -24.76 -1.93
C TRP A 89 2.98 -25.45 -1.09
N PHE A 90 1.77 -25.59 -1.64
CA PHE A 90 0.59 -26.05 -0.89
C PHE A 90 -0.04 -27.33 -1.45
N GLY A 91 0.52 -27.90 -2.51
CA GLY A 91 0.05 -29.11 -3.16
C GLY A 91 -1.10 -28.90 -4.15
N GLU A 92 -1.62 -30.00 -4.67
CA GLU A 92 -2.54 -30.04 -5.81
C GLU A 92 -3.88 -29.32 -5.57
N SER A 93 -4.28 -29.15 -4.31
CA SER A 93 -5.53 -28.43 -3.95
C SER A 93 -5.60 -27.00 -4.51
N VAL A 94 -4.44 -26.40 -4.82
CA VAL A 94 -4.35 -25.09 -5.47
C VAL A 94 -5.01 -25.07 -6.84
N LYS A 95 -5.06 -26.21 -7.55
CA LYS A 95 -5.73 -26.32 -8.86
C LYS A 95 -7.22 -25.98 -8.79
N GLU A 96 -7.87 -26.23 -7.65
CA GLU A 96 -9.29 -25.97 -7.43
C GLU A 96 -9.57 -24.51 -7.02
N TRP A 97 -8.53 -23.68 -6.83
CA TRP A 97 -8.71 -22.28 -6.47
C TRP A 97 -9.35 -21.50 -7.63
N ASN A 98 -10.42 -20.79 -7.32
CA ASN A 98 -11.17 -20.00 -8.27
C ASN A 98 -10.61 -18.57 -8.31
N PHE A 99 -10.03 -18.17 -9.44
CA PHE A 99 -9.61 -16.78 -9.63
C PHE A 99 -10.82 -15.84 -9.58
N LEU A 100 -10.75 -14.82 -8.73
CA LEU A 100 -11.83 -13.85 -8.56
C LEU A 100 -11.53 -12.57 -9.33
N ARG A 101 -10.36 -11.97 -9.06
CA ARG A 101 -9.99 -10.67 -9.60
C ARG A 101 -8.52 -10.36 -9.39
N SER A 102 -7.95 -9.56 -10.30
CA SER A 102 -6.66 -8.91 -10.10
C SER A 102 -6.83 -7.39 -9.93
N TYR A 103 -5.87 -6.77 -9.26
CA TYR A 103 -5.74 -5.33 -9.14
C TYR A 103 -4.29 -4.93 -9.41
N ARG A 104 -4.07 -4.18 -10.49
CA ARG A 104 -2.76 -3.68 -10.92
C ARG A 104 -2.59 -2.24 -10.46
N ILE A 105 -1.75 -2.02 -9.45
CA ILE A 105 -1.58 -0.71 -8.82
C ILE A 105 -0.21 -0.14 -9.23
N LYS A 106 -0.24 0.88 -10.10
CA LYS A 106 0.96 1.51 -10.64
C LYS A 106 1.81 2.23 -9.59
N HIS A 107 1.15 2.89 -8.65
CA HIS A 107 1.79 3.68 -7.60
C HIS A 107 1.42 3.07 -6.24
N SER A 108 1.82 1.82 -6.00
CA SER A 108 1.37 1.06 -4.84
C SER A 108 2.11 1.45 -3.57
N GLN A 109 3.39 1.81 -3.67
CA GLN A 109 4.19 2.32 -2.57
C GLN A 109 5.22 3.35 -3.05
N PRO A 110 5.56 4.35 -2.23
CA PRO A 110 6.71 5.21 -2.48
C PRO A 110 8.01 4.42 -2.57
N GLY A 111 8.89 4.83 -3.47
CA GLY A 111 10.23 4.27 -3.61
C GLY A 111 11.08 4.56 -2.37
N GLN A 112 11.70 3.52 -1.82
CA GLN A 112 12.54 3.60 -0.61
C GLN A 112 14.00 3.24 -0.87
N THR A 113 14.48 3.38 -2.11
CA THR A 113 15.87 3.09 -2.48
C THR A 113 16.86 3.93 -1.66
N PRO A 114 17.87 3.32 -1.01
CA PRO A 114 18.90 4.07 -0.31
C PRO A 114 19.74 4.97 -1.24
N PRO A 115 20.23 6.13 -0.77
CA PRO A 115 19.92 6.74 0.52
C PRO A 115 18.48 7.28 0.50
N ASN A 116 17.69 6.88 1.49
CA ASN A 116 16.26 7.16 1.60
C ASN A 116 15.94 8.58 2.08
N GLY A 117 16.95 9.46 2.06
CA GLY A 117 16.86 10.91 2.25
C GLY A 117 16.29 11.35 3.60
N ASN A 118 16.28 12.66 3.83
CA ASN A 118 15.75 13.24 5.06
C ASN A 118 14.23 13.47 5.02
N ARG A 119 13.48 12.49 4.48
CA ARG A 119 12.05 12.62 4.22
C ARG A 119 11.21 12.85 5.49
N PHE A 120 11.70 12.39 6.64
CA PHE A 120 11.04 12.57 7.94
C PHE A 120 11.15 13.99 8.48
N GLU A 121 12.17 14.75 8.10
CA GLU A 121 12.43 16.11 8.61
C GLU A 121 11.94 17.21 7.65
N ARG A 122 11.33 16.85 6.52
CA ARG A 122 10.81 17.85 5.58
C ARG A 122 9.65 18.63 6.21
N HIS A 123 9.72 19.95 6.09
CA HIS A 123 8.61 20.82 6.44
C HIS A 123 7.41 20.55 5.52
N PRO A 124 6.17 20.50 6.03
CA PRO A 124 4.97 20.23 5.22
C PRO A 124 4.67 21.27 4.15
N GLU A 125 5.05 22.52 4.36
CA GLU A 125 4.84 23.61 3.41
C GLU A 125 5.85 23.52 2.26
N VAL A 126 5.34 23.41 1.04
CA VAL A 126 6.10 23.15 -0.18
C VAL A 126 6.10 24.34 -1.15
N ALA A 127 5.17 25.27 -0.95
CA ALA A 127 5.15 26.64 -1.45
C ALA A 127 4.24 27.46 -0.52
N GLU A 128 4.24 28.78 -0.66
CA GLU A 128 3.40 29.68 0.14
C GLU A 128 1.92 29.22 0.15
N GLY A 129 1.43 28.85 1.34
CA GLY A 129 0.06 28.37 1.53
C GLY A 129 -0.26 27.00 0.91
N MET A 130 0.74 26.28 0.38
CA MET A 130 0.60 24.96 -0.20
C MET A 130 1.34 23.92 0.64
N TYR A 131 0.61 22.89 1.07
CA TYR A 131 1.14 21.86 1.96
C TYR A 131 1.05 20.48 1.34
N CYS A 132 1.96 19.60 1.73
CA CYS A 132 2.01 18.23 1.27
C CYS A 132 2.05 17.26 2.46
N CYS A 133 1.28 16.18 2.36
CA CYS A 133 1.31 15.04 3.27
C CYS A 133 0.99 13.76 2.50
N GLY A 134 1.36 12.62 3.08
CA GLY A 134 1.17 11.29 2.52
C GLY A 134 2.30 10.35 2.95
N ASP A 135 2.14 9.08 2.62
CA ASP A 135 3.14 8.02 2.82
C ASP A 135 4.53 8.36 2.26
N HIS A 136 4.60 9.11 1.16
CA HIS A 136 5.85 9.60 0.56
C HIS A 136 6.55 10.72 1.35
N THR A 137 5.86 11.32 2.34
CA THR A 137 6.37 12.41 3.20
C THR A 137 6.71 11.94 4.62
N GLY A 138 6.56 10.64 4.90
CA GLY A 138 6.78 10.02 6.21
C GLY A 138 7.33 8.60 6.06
N THR A 139 6.97 7.70 6.98
CA THR A 139 7.19 6.27 6.76
C THR A 139 6.28 5.81 5.62
N ALA A 140 6.76 4.98 4.68
CA ALA A 140 5.99 4.56 3.51
C ALA A 140 4.95 3.49 3.90
N THR A 141 4.06 3.87 4.80
CA THR A 141 3.07 3.03 5.47
C THR A 141 1.79 3.84 5.65
N LEU A 142 0.68 3.16 5.93
CA LEU A 142 -0.58 3.81 6.29
C LEU A 142 -0.42 4.71 7.54
N ASN A 143 0.29 4.22 8.56
CA ASN A 143 0.57 5.01 9.76
C ASN A 143 1.39 6.26 9.44
N GLY A 144 2.43 6.13 8.61
CA GLY A 144 3.24 7.27 8.19
C GLY A 144 2.46 8.31 7.39
N ALA A 145 1.50 7.87 6.55
CA ALA A 145 0.59 8.78 5.87
C ALA A 145 -0.26 9.56 6.89
N MET A 146 -0.87 8.88 7.87
CA MET A 146 -1.70 9.49 8.91
C MET A 146 -0.91 10.44 9.81
N GLU A 147 0.30 10.05 10.22
CA GLU A 147 1.22 10.89 10.99
C GLU A 147 1.60 12.15 10.21
N SER A 148 1.93 12.00 8.93
CA SER A 148 2.29 13.14 8.08
C SER A 148 1.12 14.12 7.93
N GLY A 149 -0.11 13.62 7.76
CA GLY A 149 -1.31 14.45 7.67
C GLY A 149 -1.55 15.21 8.97
N SER A 150 -1.41 14.54 10.12
CA SER A 150 -1.55 15.16 11.43
C SER A 150 -0.53 16.28 11.66
N ARG A 151 0.73 16.03 11.28
CA ARG A 151 1.79 17.04 11.33
C ARG A 151 1.48 18.24 10.43
N THR A 152 1.05 18.00 9.20
CA THR A 152 0.69 19.05 8.24
C THR A 152 -0.46 19.91 8.76
N ALA A 153 -1.53 19.30 9.28
CA ALA A 153 -2.65 20.01 9.88
C ALA A 153 -2.21 20.93 11.03
N ASN A 154 -1.30 20.47 11.90
CA ASN A 154 -0.76 21.27 13.00
C ASN A 154 0.04 22.49 12.52
N VAL A 155 0.78 22.38 11.41
CA VAL A 155 1.50 23.51 10.81
C VAL A 155 0.51 24.54 10.27
N VAL A 156 -0.49 24.08 9.51
CA VAL A 156 -1.56 24.93 8.96
C VAL A 156 -2.27 25.69 10.09
N ILE A 157 -2.73 25.00 11.14
CA ILE A 157 -3.43 25.62 12.28
C ILE A 157 -2.57 26.72 12.93
N LYS A 158 -1.27 26.47 13.12
CA LYS A 158 -0.35 27.45 13.71
C LYS A 158 -0.18 28.69 12.82
N GLN A 159 -0.04 28.51 11.51
CA GLN A 159 0.11 29.63 10.57
C GLN A 159 -1.16 30.50 10.53
N TYR A 160 -2.34 29.90 10.37
CA TYR A 160 -3.60 30.65 10.39
C TYR A 160 -3.87 31.34 11.73
N SER A 161 -3.49 30.71 12.85
CA SER A 161 -3.60 31.33 14.18
C SER A 161 -2.64 32.51 14.34
N ALA A 162 -1.42 32.43 13.78
CA ALA A 162 -0.44 33.50 13.82
C ALA A 162 -0.82 34.66 12.89
N GLU A 163 -1.32 34.38 11.70
CA GLU A 163 -1.82 35.37 10.75
C GLU A 163 -3.04 36.13 11.29
N GLY A 164 -3.97 35.42 11.95
CA GLY A 164 -5.11 36.05 12.62
C GLY A 164 -4.68 37.02 13.72
N LYS A 165 -3.66 36.65 14.51
CA LYS A 165 -3.07 37.53 15.54
C LYS A 165 -2.35 38.72 14.92
N ALA A 166 -1.61 38.53 13.83
CA ALA A 166 -0.89 39.61 13.14
C ALA A 166 -1.86 40.64 12.54
N LYS A 167 -2.96 40.20 11.90
CA LYS A 167 -4.01 41.08 11.36
C LYS A 167 -4.75 41.86 12.45
N ALA A 168 -5.06 41.21 13.58
CA ALA A 168 -5.69 41.89 14.73
C ALA A 168 -4.77 42.95 15.37
N GLY A 169 -3.47 42.67 15.46
CA GLY A 169 -2.47 43.63 15.95
C GLY A 169 -2.30 44.86 15.05
N GLN A 170 -2.27 44.68 13.73
CA GLN A 170 -2.19 45.78 12.76
C GLN A 170 -3.46 46.65 12.75
N ALA A 171 -4.66 46.04 12.82
CA ALA A 171 -5.91 46.79 12.92
C ALA A 171 -5.97 47.67 14.18
N THR A 172 -5.44 47.17 15.31
CA THR A 172 -5.36 47.93 16.56
C THR A 172 -4.38 49.10 16.46
N ALA A 173 -3.25 48.91 15.77
CA ALA A 173 -2.22 49.95 15.60
C ALA A 173 -2.64 51.08 14.63
N LEU A 174 -3.45 50.79 13.61
CA LEU A 174 -3.96 51.78 12.65
C LEU A 174 -5.16 52.61 13.19
N SER A 175 -5.75 52.18 14.32
CA SER A 175 -6.88 52.86 14.97
C SER A 175 -6.47 53.85 16.08
N ARG A 176 -5.16 54.05 16.28
CA ARG A 176 -4.56 55.00 17.22
C ARG A 176 -3.83 56.10 16.45
#